data_AF-A0A7S2HRA3-F1
#
_entry.id   AF-A0A7S2HRA3-F1
#
_cell.length_a   1.000
_cell.length_b   1.000
_cell.length_c   1.000
_cell.angle_alpha   90.00
_cell.angle_beta   90.00
_cell.angle_gamma   90.00
#
_symmetry.space_group_name_H-M   'P 1'
#
loop_
_entity.id
_entity.type
_entity.pdbx_description
1 polymer ?
#
loop_
_entity_poly.entity_id
_entity_poly.type
_entity_poly.pdbx_seq_one_letter_code
_entity_poly.pdbx_strand_id
1 'polypeptide(L)'
;VFGESYGLEPSDRVCQSISMAFDPHVNEVFGSLRWGCTLVVMSDVVKRSGPDMLPWIAEERISVLTMTPSGYRMMMSADADVSRQGLPDLRICGSGGEALSREVLD
;
A
#
# COMPACT_ATOMS: atom_id res chain seq x y z
N VAL A 1 -13.71 -2.65 -13.29
CA VAL A 1 -12.35 -3.16 -12.97
C VAL A 1 -11.77 -2.29 -11.87
N PHE A 2 -11.06 -2.79 -10.86
CA PHE A 2 -10.64 -2.06 -9.64
C PHE A 2 -10.36 -0.56 -9.85
N GLY A 3 -9.52 -0.18 -10.82
CA GLY A 3 -9.21 1.24 -11.02
C GLY A 3 -10.37 2.15 -11.43
N GLU A 4 -11.41 1.60 -12.07
CA GLU A 4 -12.65 2.32 -12.36
C GLU A 4 -13.50 2.54 -11.10
N SER A 5 -13.52 1.54 -10.21
CA SER A 5 -14.31 1.56 -8.98
C SER A 5 -13.72 2.48 -7.91
N TYR A 6 -12.41 2.72 -7.95
CA TYR A 6 -11.69 3.54 -6.96
C TYR A 6 -11.09 4.84 -7.54
N GLY A 7 -11.33 5.12 -8.83
CA GLY A 7 -10.86 6.34 -9.49
C GLY A 7 -9.34 6.44 -9.55
N LEU A 8 -8.66 5.45 -10.12
CA LEU A 8 -7.23 5.55 -10.42
C LEU A 8 -6.98 6.60 -11.50
N GLU A 9 -5.94 7.39 -11.30
CA GLU A 9 -5.49 8.47 -12.17
C GLU A 9 -4.03 8.23 -12.59
N PRO A 10 -3.58 8.74 -13.75
CA PRO A 10 -2.20 8.59 -14.19
C PRO A 10 -1.15 9.13 -13.20
N SER A 11 -1.53 10.07 -12.33
CA SER A 11 -0.69 10.62 -11.28
C SER A 11 -0.45 9.68 -10.10
N ASP A 12 -1.19 8.57 -10.02
CA ASP A 12 -1.05 7.63 -8.90
C ASP A 12 0.28 6.90 -8.90
N ARG A 13 0.71 6.56 -7.68
CA ARG A 13 1.86 5.73 -7.39
C ARG A 13 1.37 4.52 -6.61
N VAL A 14 1.21 3.41 -7.32
CA VAL A 14 0.67 2.17 -6.79
C VAL A 14 1.81 1.31 -6.26
N CYS A 15 1.72 0.92 -4.99
CA CYS A 15 2.69 0.05 -4.37
C CYS A 15 2.46 -1.41 -4.80
N GLN A 16 3.52 -2.05 -5.30
CA GLN A 16 3.60 -3.50 -5.49
C GLN A 16 4.10 -4.12 -4.19
N SER A 17 3.19 -4.39 -3.25
CA SER A 17 3.50 -4.93 -1.93
C SER A 17 3.19 -6.42 -1.82
N ILE A 18 2.14 -6.89 -2.48
CA ILE A 18 1.68 -8.28 -2.37
C ILE A 18 2.58 -9.23 -3.15
N SER A 19 2.80 -10.45 -2.64
CA SER A 19 3.57 -11.46 -3.39
C SER A 19 2.85 -11.82 -4.69
N MET A 20 3.60 -12.02 -5.79
CA MET A 20 3.07 -12.45 -7.08
C MET A 20 2.40 -13.84 -7.06
N ALA A 21 2.53 -14.59 -5.97
CA ALA A 21 1.82 -15.84 -5.75
C ALA A 21 0.35 -15.66 -5.32
N PHE A 22 -0.09 -14.44 -4.97
CA PHE A 22 -1.45 -14.13 -4.56
C PHE A 22 -2.14 -13.22 -5.57
N ASP A 23 -3.43 -13.40 -5.79
CA ASP A 23 -4.22 -12.69 -6.81
C ASP A 23 -4.24 -11.14 -6.71
N PRO A 24 -4.10 -10.46 -5.55
CA PRO A 24 -4.15 -9.00 -5.52
C PRO A 24 -3.01 -8.34 -6.29
N HIS A 25 -1.86 -9.01 -6.47
CA HIS A 25 -0.75 -8.47 -7.25
C HIS A 25 -1.15 -8.15 -8.71
N VAL A 26 -2.12 -8.90 -9.25
CA VAL A 26 -2.62 -8.69 -10.62
C VAL A 26 -3.18 -7.28 -10.72
N ASN A 27 -3.92 -6.84 -9.70
CA ASN A 27 -4.45 -5.49 -9.67
C ASN A 27 -3.34 -4.44 -9.46
N GLU A 28 -2.38 -4.69 -8.57
CA GLU A 28 -1.24 -3.78 -8.37
C GLU A 28 -0.51 -3.53 -9.71
N VAL A 29 -0.13 -4.60 -10.41
CA VAL A 29 0.67 -4.49 -11.64
C VAL A 29 -0.18 -4.03 -12.82
N PHE A 30 -1.22 -4.81 -13.19
CA PHE A 30 -1.98 -4.55 -14.41
C PHE A 30 -2.99 -3.43 -14.25
N GLY A 31 -3.47 -3.16 -13.03
CA GLY A 31 -4.28 -1.97 -12.73
C GLY A 31 -3.47 -0.70 -12.99
N SER A 32 -2.23 -0.63 -12.47
CA SER A 32 -1.33 0.51 -12.70
C SER A 32 -1.08 0.75 -14.18
N LEU A 33 -0.67 -0.30 -14.91
CA LEU A 33 -0.36 -0.20 -16.33
C LEU A 33 -1.57 0.21 -17.16
N ARG A 34 -2.76 -0.32 -16.84
CA ARG A 34 -4.00 -0.02 -17.55
C ARG A 34 -4.42 1.45 -17.41
N TRP A 35 -4.16 2.07 -16.26
CA TRP A 35 -4.59 3.45 -15.95
C TRP A 35 -3.49 4.50 -16.09
N GLY A 36 -2.30 4.09 -16.54
CA GLY A 36 -1.17 5.01 -16.73
C GLY A 36 -0.52 5.47 -15.42
N CYS A 37 -0.78 4.78 -14.32
CA CYS A 37 -0.18 5.05 -13.02
C CYS A 37 1.30 4.62 -13.01
N THR A 38 2.05 5.09 -12.02
CA THR A 38 3.39 4.57 -11.71
C THR A 38 3.29 3.34 -10.81
N LEU A 39 3.87 2.22 -11.22
CA LEU A 39 4.06 1.05 -10.36
C LEU A 39 5.38 1.18 -9.56
N VAL A 40 5.31 1.16 -8.23
CA VAL A 40 6.48 1.25 -7.35
C VAL A 40 6.68 -0.09 -6.64
N VAL A 41 7.82 -0.74 -6.87
CA VAL A 41 8.10 -2.08 -6.33
C VAL A 41 8.76 -1.98 -4.96
N MET A 42 8.04 -2.42 -3.92
CA MET A 42 8.58 -2.47 -2.57
C MET A 42 9.56 -3.64 -2.42
N SER A 43 10.75 -3.38 -1.88
CA SER A 43 11.75 -4.42 -1.66
C SER A 43 11.36 -5.36 -0.50
N ASP A 44 11.86 -6.60 -0.54
CA ASP A 44 11.64 -7.56 0.55
C ASP A 44 12.23 -7.11 1.89
N VAL A 45 13.27 -6.27 1.86
CA VAL A 45 13.87 -5.68 3.06
C VAL A 45 12.86 -4.77 3.75
N VAL A 46 12.23 -3.85 3.00
CA VAL A 46 11.20 -2.94 3.53
C VAL A 46 9.97 -3.73 3.99
N LYS A 47 9.52 -4.73 3.21
CA LYS A 47 8.36 -5.58 3.56
C LYS A 47 8.51 -6.28 4.90
N ARG A 48 9.73 -6.63 5.32
CA ARG A 48 9.99 -7.37 6.57
C ARG A 48 10.34 -6.47 7.75
N SER A 49 10.67 -5.21 7.50
CA SER A 49 11.22 -4.33 8.53
C SER A 49 10.15 -3.78 9.46
N GLY A 50 8.93 -3.48 8.99
CA GLY A 50 7.88 -2.82 9.78
C GLY A 50 8.19 -1.33 9.96
N PRO A 51 9.02 -0.92 10.95
CA PRO A 51 9.68 0.37 11.08
C PRO A 51 10.03 1.13 9.78
N ASP A 52 10.69 0.49 8.81
CA ASP A 52 11.12 1.17 7.59
C ASP A 52 9.98 1.40 6.57
N MET A 53 8.82 0.79 6.78
CA MET A 53 7.72 0.81 5.82
C MET A 53 7.07 2.18 5.71
N LEU A 54 6.76 2.84 6.84
CA LEU A 54 6.14 4.17 6.81
C LEU A 54 7.06 5.24 6.18
N PRO A 55 8.35 5.36 6.57
CA PRO A 55 9.27 6.28 5.90
C PRO A 55 9.37 6.02 4.41
N TRP A 56 9.46 4.76 4.00
CA TRP A 56 9.57 4.38 2.59
C TRP A 56 8.30 4.75 1.79
N ILE A 57 7.11 4.49 2.35
CA ILE A 57 5.82 4.86 1.73
C ILE A 57 5.75 6.38 1.53
N ALA A 58 6.20 7.15 2.52
CA ALA A 58 6.23 8.61 2.46
C ALA A 58 7.25 9.13 1.42
N GLU A 59 8.47 8.61 1.43
CA GLU A 59 9.54 8.95 0.49
C GLU A 59 9.15 8.64 -0.95
N GLU A 60 8.57 7.47 -1.18
CA GLU A 60 8.07 7.03 -2.48
C GLU A 60 6.74 7.66 -2.86
N ARG A 61 6.13 8.48 -2.00
CA ARG A 61 4.87 9.20 -2.25
C ARG A 61 3.74 8.25 -2.72
N ILE A 62 3.65 7.08 -2.10
CA ILE A 62 2.67 6.06 -2.47
C ILE A 62 1.25 6.60 -2.29
N SER A 63 0.42 6.48 -3.34
CA SER A 63 -0.98 6.93 -3.30
C SER A 63 -1.98 5.78 -3.17
N VAL A 64 -1.57 4.57 -3.54
CA VAL A 64 -2.40 3.36 -3.49
C VAL A 64 -1.61 2.22 -2.87
N LEU A 65 -2.10 1.69 -1.75
CA LEU A 65 -1.47 0.62 -1.00
C LEU A 65 -2.45 -0.54 -0.78
N THR A 66 -1.99 -1.77 -0.97
CA THR A 66 -2.76 -2.98 -0.62
C THR A 66 -1.94 -3.86 0.32
N MET A 67 -2.51 -4.22 1.47
CA MET A 67 -1.88 -5.10 2.46
C MET A 67 -2.92 -5.98 3.15
N THR A 68 -2.49 -7.09 3.76
CA THR A 68 -3.36 -7.79 4.70
C THR A 68 -3.52 -6.97 5.99
N PRO A 69 -4.57 -7.22 6.80
CA PRO A 69 -4.71 -6.62 8.13
C PRO A 69 -3.45 -6.78 9.00
N SER A 70 -2.77 -7.93 8.98
CA SER A 70 -1.49 -8.12 9.68
C SER A 70 -0.37 -7.22 9.15
N GLY A 71 -0.35 -6.98 7.84
CA GLY A 71 0.58 -6.04 7.20
C GLY A 71 0.38 -4.61 7.71
N TYR A 72 -0.86 -4.14 7.79
CA TYR A 72 -1.17 -2.83 8.36
C TYR A 72 -0.79 -2.75 9.84
N ARG A 73 -1.05 -3.78 10.66
CA ARG A 73 -0.61 -3.81 12.07
C ARG A 73 0.91 -3.69 12.19
N MET A 74 1.66 -4.40 11.36
CA MET A 74 3.13 -4.31 11.34
C MET A 74 3.59 -2.90 10.95
N MET A 75 2.97 -2.30 9.94
CA MET A 75 3.25 -0.92 9.53
C MET A 75 2.93 0.09 10.65
N MET A 76 1.81 -0.05 11.34
CA MET A 76 1.39 0.84 12.44
C MET A 76 2.20 0.64 13.72
N SER A 77 2.89 -0.49 13.88
CA SER A 77 3.82 -0.70 14.99
C SER A 77 5.16 0.02 14.82
N ALA A 78 5.37 0.69 13.68
CA ALA A 78 6.54 1.52 13.40
C ALA A 78 6.55 2.83 14.23
N ASP A 79 7.71 3.50 14.25
CA ASP A 79 8.03 4.62 15.14
C ASP A 79 6.96 5.75 15.14
N ALA A 80 6.67 6.28 16.34
CA ALA A 80 5.59 7.24 16.57
C ALA A 80 5.84 8.60 15.89
N ASP A 81 7.09 8.95 15.60
CA ASP A 81 7.44 10.23 14.96
C ASP A 81 7.07 10.26 13.47
N VAL A 82 7.13 9.13 12.76
CA VAL A 82 6.68 9.05 11.35
C VAL A 82 5.15 9.10 11.28
N SER A 83 4.49 8.47 12.26
CA SER A 83 3.03 8.52 12.41
C SER A 83 2.49 9.96 12.55
N ARG A 84 3.29 10.91 13.05
CA ARG A 84 2.91 12.34 13.14
C ARG A 84 3.00 13.08 11.82
N GLN A 85 3.90 12.70 10.91
CA GLN A 85 3.99 13.33 9.58
C GLN A 85 2.85 12.90 8.67
N GLY A 86 2.29 11.71 8.91
CA GLY A 86 1.21 11.14 8.12
C GLY A 86 1.66 10.75 6.71
N LEU A 87 0.71 10.32 5.90
CA LEU A 87 0.93 9.88 4.52
C LEU A 87 0.07 10.73 3.58
N PRO A 88 0.46 11.98 3.28
CA PRO A 88 -0.41 12.95 2.61
C PRO A 88 -0.78 12.57 1.18
N ASP A 89 0.04 11.75 0.52
CA ASP A 89 -0.24 11.25 -0.84
C ASP A 89 -1.11 9.98 -0.83
N LEU A 90 -1.17 9.25 0.30
CA LEU A 90 -1.90 7.99 0.40
C LEU A 90 -3.41 8.25 0.45
N ARG A 91 -4.12 7.78 -0.58
CA ARG A 91 -5.57 8.04 -0.76
C ARG A 91 -6.41 6.78 -0.90
N ILE A 92 -5.81 5.65 -1.27
CA ILE A 92 -6.51 4.35 -1.36
C ILE A 92 -5.73 3.31 -0.56
N CYS A 93 -6.42 2.72 0.43
CA CYS A 93 -5.92 1.59 1.22
C CYS A 93 -6.82 0.36 0.96
N GLY A 94 -6.26 -0.65 0.29
CA GLY A 94 -6.89 -1.95 0.09
C GLY A 94 -6.52 -2.92 1.20
N SER A 95 -7.47 -3.72 1.66
CA SER A 95 -7.22 -4.81 2.60
C SER A 95 -7.94 -6.09 2.21
N GLY A 96 -7.32 -7.25 2.45
CA GLY A 96 -7.89 -8.55 2.14
C GLY A 96 -7.06 -9.71 2.70
N GLY A 97 -7.58 -10.93 2.55
CA GLY A 97 -6.91 -12.17 2.96
C GLY A 97 -7.01 -12.52 4.45
N GLU A 98 -7.41 -11.59 5.31
CA GLU A 98 -7.66 -11.82 6.74
C GLU A 98 -8.88 -11.02 7.21
N ALA A 99 -9.38 -11.32 8.41
CA ALA A 99 -10.43 -10.50 9.04
C ALA A 99 -9.90 -9.11 9.37
N LEU A 100 -10.61 -8.08 8.93
CA LEU A 100 -10.27 -6.68 9.21
C LEU A 100 -10.81 -6.30 10.60
N SER A 101 -9.90 -6.02 11.55
CA SER A 101 -10.25 -5.55 12.89
C SER A 101 -10.49 -4.04 12.92
N ARG A 102 -11.24 -3.56 13.91
CA ARG A 102 -11.43 -2.10 14.16
C ARG A 102 -10.10 -1.39 14.43
N GLU A 103 -9.18 -2.03 15.13
CA GLU A 103 -7.84 -1.52 15.40
C GLU A 103 -7.08 -1.09 14.13
N VAL A 104 -7.30 -1.75 12.99
CA VAL A 104 -6.65 -1.39 11.71
C VAL A 104 -7.41 -0.30 10.95
N LEU A 105 -8.70 -0.14 11.25
CA LEU A 105 -9.58 0.85 10.60
C LEU A 105 -9.52 2.23 11.27
N ASP A 106 -9.33 2.24 12.59
CA ASP A 106 -9.36 3.43 13.44
C ASP A 106 -7.98 4.10 13.54
#